data_AF-A0A183A0C8-F1
#
_entry.id   AF-A0A183A0C8-F1
#
_cell.length_a   1.000
_cell.length_b   1.000
_cell.length_c   1.000
_cell.angle_alpha   90.00
_cell.angle_beta   90.00
_cell.angle_gamma   90.00
#
_symmetry.space_group_name_H-M   'P 1'
#
loop_
_entity.id
_entity.type
_entity.pdbx_description
1 polymer ?
#
loop_
_entity_poly.entity_id
_entity_poly.type
_entity_poly.pdbx_seq_one_letter_code
_entity_poly.pdbx_strand_id
1 'polypeptide(L)'
;MLQYCCSLSAYDHQEPESRDQIKDRPCEARVFSLLQVMTAVFGSFAHGGNDVSNAIGPLIGLWIVGVTHEVNSKMPIPLWLLVYGGIGISIGLCVWGRRVIQTLGEDLARITPSR
;
A
#
# COMPACT_ATOMS: atom_id res chain seq x y z
N MET A 1 17.85 30.51 3.13
CA MET A 1 16.96 29.37 2.80
C MET A 1 16.37 29.47 1.38
N LEU A 2 16.12 30.65 0.82
CA LEU A 2 15.56 30.79 -0.54
C LEU A 2 16.59 30.70 -1.69
N GLN A 3 17.90 30.72 -1.41
CA GLN A 3 18.95 30.70 -2.45
C GLN A 3 19.41 29.28 -2.86
N TYR A 4 19.09 28.24 -2.08
CA TYR A 4 19.42 26.84 -2.40
C TYR A 4 18.43 26.18 -3.37
N CYS A 5 17.24 26.76 -3.55
CA CYS A 5 16.23 26.22 -4.47
C CYS A 5 16.52 26.61 -5.94
N CYS A 6 17.28 27.68 -6.20
CA CYS A 6 17.58 28.16 -7.54
C CYS A 6 18.77 27.42 -8.20
N SER A 7 19.75 26.95 -7.42
CA SER A 7 20.93 26.24 -7.97
C SER A 7 20.71 24.74 -8.26
N LEU A 8 19.59 24.14 -7.84
CA LEU A 8 19.24 22.77 -8.26
C LEU A 8 18.51 22.71 -9.61
N SER A 9 18.40 23.85 -10.30
CA SER A 9 17.98 23.94 -11.70
C SER A 9 19.11 23.61 -12.70
N ALA A 10 20.28 23.14 -12.23
CA ALA A 10 21.51 23.09 -13.04
C ALA A 10 22.28 21.75 -13.01
N TYR A 11 21.66 20.62 -12.64
CA TYR A 11 22.24 19.29 -12.90
C TYR A 11 21.61 18.66 -14.14
N ASP A 12 22.20 19.09 -15.26
CA ASP A 12 22.16 18.51 -16.58
C ASP A 12 22.65 17.06 -16.59
N HIS A 13 21.87 16.16 -17.19
CA HIS A 13 22.37 15.16 -18.14
C HIS A 13 21.17 14.65 -18.94
N GLN A 14 20.94 15.30 -20.07
CA GLN A 14 20.35 14.66 -21.23
C GLN A 14 21.28 13.52 -21.67
N GLU A 15 21.02 12.30 -21.23
CA GLU A 15 21.48 11.10 -21.95
C GLU A 15 20.26 10.58 -22.72
N PRO A 16 20.23 10.62 -24.07
CA PRO A 16 19.27 9.82 -24.81
C PRO A 16 19.76 8.37 -24.70
N GLU A 17 19.53 7.71 -23.56
CA GLU A 17 19.67 6.26 -23.50
C GLU A 17 18.56 5.73 -24.40
N SER A 18 18.93 5.43 -25.64
CA SER A 18 18.20 4.54 -26.52
C SER A 18 17.83 3.34 -25.68
N ARG A 19 16.61 3.34 -25.15
CA ARG A 19 16.03 2.21 -24.44
C ARG A 19 15.88 1.14 -25.50
N ASP A 20 16.98 0.41 -25.68
CA ASP A 20 17.01 -0.83 -26.40
C ASP A 20 15.93 -1.64 -25.71
N GLN A 21 14.78 -1.77 -26.37
CA GLN A 21 13.69 -2.57 -25.86
C GLN A 21 14.24 -3.99 -25.89
N ILE A 22 14.90 -4.41 -24.81
CA ILE A 22 15.25 -5.80 -24.56
C ILE A 22 13.91 -6.49 -24.61
N LYS A 23 13.63 -7.08 -25.78
CA LYS A 23 12.41 -7.82 -26.04
C LYS A 23 12.51 -9.03 -25.16
N ASP A 24 11.96 -8.92 -23.94
CA ASP A 24 12.01 -10.00 -22.98
C ASP A 24 11.50 -11.25 -23.66
N ARG A 25 12.24 -12.33 -23.47
CA ARG A 25 11.77 -13.61 -23.93
C ARG A 25 10.42 -13.85 -23.23
N PRO A 26 9.39 -14.35 -23.93
CA PRO A 26 8.05 -14.47 -23.37
C PRO A 26 8.00 -15.32 -22.09
N CYS A 27 9.03 -16.14 -21.85
CA CYS A 27 9.23 -16.89 -20.61
C CYS A 27 9.65 -16.00 -19.41
N GLU A 28 10.59 -15.08 -19.61
CA GLU A 28 11.16 -14.23 -18.55
C GLU A 28 10.11 -13.24 -18.04
N ALA A 29 9.42 -12.54 -18.95
CA ALA A 29 8.32 -11.64 -18.60
C ALA A 29 7.21 -12.33 -17.78
N ARG A 30 6.97 -13.63 -18.02
CA ARG A 30 5.95 -14.40 -17.30
C ARG A 30 6.39 -14.74 -15.87
N VAL A 31 7.65 -15.06 -15.67
CA VAL A 31 8.20 -15.35 -14.33
C VAL A 31 8.27 -14.07 -13.51
N PHE A 32 8.76 -12.97 -14.08
CA PHE A 32 8.82 -11.68 -13.39
C PHE A 32 7.44 -11.13 -13.04
N SER A 33 6.45 -11.26 -13.93
CA SER A 33 5.07 -10.86 -13.63
C SER A 33 4.48 -11.66 -12.46
N LEU A 34 4.71 -12.98 -12.40
CA LEU A 34 4.27 -13.80 -11.27
C LEU A 34 4.95 -13.40 -9.96
N LEU A 35 6.25 -13.12 -9.99
CA LEU A 35 7.00 -12.66 -8.82
C LEU A 35 6.46 -11.31 -8.32
N GLN A 36 6.17 -10.37 -9.21
CA GLN A 36 5.59 -9.07 -8.87
C GLN A 36 4.22 -9.20 -8.19
N VAL A 37 3.35 -10.10 -8.69
CA VAL A 37 2.06 -10.37 -8.04
C VAL A 37 2.26 -10.94 -6.64
N MET A 38 3.19 -11.87 -6.44
CA MET A 38 3.49 -12.41 -5.10
C MET A 38 3.99 -11.31 -4.14
N THR A 39 4.94 -10.48 -4.57
CA THR A 39 5.44 -9.37 -3.76
C THR A 39 4.32 -8.37 -3.43
N ALA A 40 3.45 -8.05 -4.39
CA ALA A 40 2.32 -7.17 -4.16
C ALA A 40 1.34 -7.76 -3.14
N VAL A 41 1.06 -9.07 -3.20
CA VAL A 41 0.21 -9.76 -2.23
C VAL A 41 0.82 -9.70 -0.83
N PHE A 42 2.09 -10.07 -0.66
CA PHE A 42 2.76 -10.01 0.65
C PHE A 42 2.83 -8.57 1.20
N GLY A 43 3.15 -7.60 0.36
CA GLY A 43 3.17 -6.18 0.74
C GLY A 43 1.79 -5.69 1.18
N SER A 44 0.74 -6.05 0.44
CA SER A 44 -0.64 -5.69 0.78
C SER A 44 -1.13 -6.33 2.08
N PHE A 45 -0.70 -7.56 2.37
CA PHE A 45 -1.05 -8.24 3.63
C PHE A 45 -0.39 -7.58 4.84
N ALA A 46 0.92 -7.29 4.74
CA ALA A 46 1.67 -6.64 5.82
C ALA A 46 1.13 -5.22 6.10
N HIS A 47 0.86 -4.43 5.06
CA HIS A 47 0.30 -3.09 5.23
C HIS A 47 -1.16 -3.12 5.70
N GLY A 48 -1.97 -4.04 5.16
CA GLY A 48 -3.37 -4.20 5.54
C GLY A 48 -3.57 -4.54 7.02
N GLY A 49 -2.68 -5.33 7.62
CA GLY A 49 -2.70 -5.59 9.07
C GLY A 49 -2.44 -4.35 9.92
N ASN A 50 -1.56 -3.46 9.44
CA ASN A 50 -1.29 -2.18 10.10
C ASN A 50 -2.47 -1.21 9.95
N ASP A 51 -3.13 -1.19 8.79
CA ASP A 51 -4.34 -0.40 8.56
C ASP A 51 -5.49 -0.83 9.46
N VAL A 52 -5.71 -2.15 9.60
CA VAL A 52 -6.70 -2.70 10.55
C VAL A 52 -6.38 -2.25 11.97
N SER A 53 -5.11 -2.30 12.38
CA SER A 53 -4.68 -1.91 13.74
C SER A 53 -4.94 -0.42 14.01
N ASN A 54 -4.64 0.44 13.03
CA ASN A 54 -4.89 1.88 13.13
C ASN A 54 -6.38 2.21 13.19
N ALA A 55 -7.22 1.49 12.44
CA ALA A 55 -8.66 1.69 12.44
C ALA A 55 -9.35 1.15 13.71
N ILE A 56 -8.93 -0.03 14.18
CA ILE A 56 -9.57 -0.73 15.31
C ILE A 56 -9.06 -0.26 16.67
N GLY A 57 -7.84 0.30 16.74
CA GLY A 57 -7.21 0.75 17.98
C GLY A 57 -8.07 1.71 18.81
N PRO A 58 -8.57 2.82 18.24
CA PRO A 58 -9.47 3.74 18.94
C PRO A 58 -10.79 3.08 19.35
N LEU A 59 -11.34 2.18 18.52
CA LEU A 59 -12.59 1.48 18.80
C LEU A 59 -12.46 0.55 20.01
N ILE A 60 -11.35 -0.18 20.12
CA ILE A 60 -11.05 -1.04 21.28
C ILE A 60 -10.89 -0.17 22.53
N GLY A 61 -10.19 0.96 22.43
CA GLY A 61 -10.04 1.90 23.54
C GLY A 61 -11.39 2.40 24.05
N LEU A 62 -12.29 2.79 23.14
CA LEU A 62 -13.65 3.23 23.50
C LEU A 62 -14.46 2.10 24.16
N TRP A 63 -14.36 0.88 23.64
CA TRP A 63 -15.05 -0.30 24.21
C TRP A 63 -14.60 -0.59 25.65
N ILE A 64 -13.28 -0.54 25.91
CA ILE A 64 -12.70 -0.76 27.24
C ILE A 64 -13.21 0.27 28.24
N VAL A 65 -13.20 1.57 27.87
CA VAL A 65 -13.70 2.63 28.75
C VAL A 65 -15.20 2.48 28.98
N GLY A 66 -15.97 2.14 27.94
CA GLY A 66 -17.43 1.99 28.04
C GLY A 66 -17.89 0.85 28.96
N VAL A 67 -17.15 -0.27 29.00
CA VAL A 67 -17.51 -1.43 29.83
C VAL A 67 -16.98 -1.29 31.25
N THR A 68 -15.71 -0.90 31.40
CA THR A 68 -14.99 -0.98 32.68
C THR A 68 -15.00 0.34 33.45
N HIS A 69 -15.31 1.47 32.79
CA HIS A 69 -15.18 2.84 33.32
C HIS A 69 -13.77 3.19 33.82
N GLU A 70 -12.80 2.30 33.59
CA GLU A 70 -11.38 2.44 33.90
C GLU A 70 -10.57 2.25 32.63
N VAL A 71 -9.46 2.99 32.54
CA VAL A 71 -8.52 2.92 31.42
C VAL A 71 -7.54 1.75 31.63
N ASN A 72 -8.08 0.54 31.81
CA ASN A 72 -7.24 -0.62 32.06
C ASN A 72 -6.80 -1.27 30.74
N SER A 73 -5.60 -0.93 30.30
CA SER A 73 -5.00 -1.41 29.04
C SER A 73 -4.60 -2.90 29.05
N LYS A 74 -4.88 -3.65 30.13
CA LYS A 74 -4.53 -5.07 30.25
C LYS A 74 -5.61 -6.06 29.82
N MET A 75 -6.77 -5.59 29.35
CA MET A 75 -7.80 -6.53 28.89
C MET A 75 -7.44 -7.17 27.54
N PRO A 76 -7.67 -8.48 27.39
CA PRO A 76 -7.46 -9.16 26.13
C PRO A 76 -8.42 -8.61 25.07
N ILE A 77 -7.86 -8.22 23.93
CA ILE A 77 -8.62 -7.71 22.79
C ILE A 77 -9.43 -8.88 22.19
N PRO A 78 -10.76 -8.76 22.04
CA PRO A 78 -11.55 -9.82 21.45
C PRO A 78 -11.26 -9.94 19.95
N LEU A 79 -10.94 -11.15 19.49
CA LEU A 79 -10.62 -11.43 18.08
C LEU A 79 -11.73 -11.03 17.11
N TRP A 80 -12.99 -11.05 17.54
CA TRP A 80 -14.14 -10.63 16.73
C TRP A 80 -14.07 -9.16 16.30
N LEU A 81 -13.49 -8.26 17.12
CA LEU A 81 -13.29 -6.86 16.73
C LEU A 81 -12.25 -6.73 15.61
N LEU A 82 -11.15 -7.52 15.69
CA LEU A 82 -10.15 -7.57 14.64
C LEU A 82 -10.75 -8.09 13.31
N VAL A 83 -11.56 -9.15 13.39
CA VAL A 83 -12.26 -9.70 12.23
C VAL A 83 -13.24 -8.68 11.64
N TYR A 84 -13.97 -7.95 12.48
CA TYR A 84 -14.85 -6.86 12.05
C TYR A 84 -14.08 -5.76 11.30
N GLY A 85 -12.93 -5.32 11.81
CA GLY A 85 -12.07 -4.34 11.14
C GLY A 85 -11.56 -4.83 9.78
N GLY A 86 -11.11 -6.09 9.71
CA GLY A 86 -10.64 -6.71 8.47
C GLY A 86 -11.74 -6.82 7.40
N ILE A 87 -12.96 -7.20 7.79
CA ILE A 87 -14.12 -7.25 6.89
C ILE A 87 -14.50 -5.84 6.43
N GLY A 88 -14.52 -4.86 7.34
CA GLY A 88 -14.83 -3.47 7.01
C GLY A 88 -13.89 -2.87 5.96
N ILE A 89 -12.58 -3.05 6.13
CA ILE A 89 -11.58 -2.59 5.16
C ILE A 89 -11.72 -3.36 3.84
N SER A 90 -11.94 -4.67 3.88
CA SER A 90 -12.11 -5.50 2.68
C SER A 90 -13.33 -5.08 1.85
N ILE A 91 -14.46 -4.78 2.50
CA ILE A 91 -15.66 -4.27 1.84
C ILE A 91 -15.41 -2.86 1.27
N GLY A 92 -14.78 -1.98 2.04
CA GLY A 92 -14.44 -0.62 1.57
C GLY A 92 -13.57 -0.63 0.32
N LEU A 93 -12.54 -1.49 0.29
CA LEU A 93 -11.69 -1.71 -0.88
C LEU A 93 -12.46 -2.36 -2.04
N CYS A 94 -13.41 -3.25 -1.79
CA CYS A 94 -14.22 -3.84 -2.86
C CYS A 94 -15.12 -2.80 -3.54
N VAL A 95 -15.73 -1.91 -2.76
CA VAL A 95 -16.65 -0.88 -3.27
C VAL A 95 -15.90 0.27 -3.96
N TRP A 96 -14.82 0.78 -3.35
CA TRP A 96 -14.12 1.98 -3.82
C TRP A 96 -12.76 1.71 -4.47
N GLY A 97 -12.13 0.56 -4.19
CA GLY A 97 -10.77 0.25 -4.61
C GLY A 97 -10.58 0.19 -6.13
N ARG A 98 -11.63 -0.16 -6.90
CA ARG A 98 -11.54 -0.13 -8.37
C ARG A 98 -11.18 1.26 -8.92
N ARG A 99 -11.70 2.33 -8.31
CA ARG A 99 -11.36 3.69 -8.74
C ARG A 99 -9.93 4.06 -8.37
N VAL A 100 -9.47 3.66 -7.18
CA VAL A 100 -8.09 3.89 -6.73
C VAL A 100 -7.09 3.16 -7.62
N ILE A 101 -7.37 1.90 -7.97
CA ILE A 101 -6.50 1.11 -8.86
C ILE A 101 -6.43 1.73 -10.26
N GLN A 102 -7.55 2.24 -10.79
CA GLN A 102 -7.57 2.93 -12.08
C GLN A 102 -6.68 4.17 -12.07
N THR A 103 -6.81 5.04 -11.06
CA THR A 103 -5.98 6.25 -10.93
C THR A 103 -4.50 5.91 -10.72
N LEU A 104 -4.18 4.93 -9.90
CA LEU A 104 -2.78 4.51 -9.68
C LEU A 104 -2.14 3.90 -10.95
N GLY A 105 -2.91 3.14 -11.73
CA GLY A 105 -2.44 2.49 -12.95
C GLY A 105 -2.26 3.45 -14.12
N GLU A 106 -3.10 4.49 -14.23
CA GLU A 106 -3.01 5.48 -15.31
C GLU A 106 -2.00 6.60 -15.00
N ASP A 107 -1.93 7.08 -13.74
CA ASP A 107 -1.15 8.27 -13.39
C ASP A 107 0.20 7.98 -12.73
N LEU A 108 0.40 6.85 -12.05
CA LEU A 108 1.62 6.59 -11.26
C LEU A 108 2.53 5.49 -11.80
N ALA A 109 2.00 4.41 -12.40
CA ALA A 109 2.81 3.24 -12.74
C ALA A 109 2.51 2.70 -14.16
N ARG A 110 3.24 3.18 -15.18
CA ARG A 110 3.36 2.45 -16.46
C ARG A 110 4.18 1.18 -16.26
N ILE A 111 3.53 0.09 -15.85
CA ILE A 111 4.17 -1.22 -15.65
C ILE A 111 4.62 -1.77 -17.01
N THR A 112 5.94 -1.87 -17.21
CA THR A 112 6.55 -2.66 -18.29
C THR A 112 7.07 -3.94 -17.64
N PRO A 113 6.79 -5.15 -18.16
CA PRO A 113 7.05 -6.42 -17.47
C PRO A 113 8.54 -6.73 -17.13
N SER A 114 9.46 -5.82 -17.47
CA SER A 114 10.91 -5.92 -17.29
C SER A 114 11.57 -4.72 -16.61
N ARG A 115 10.83 -3.69 -16.18
CA ARG A 115 11.39 -2.55 -15.42
C ARG A 115 10.56 -2.22 -14.20
#